data_AF-A0A3B9W4R9-F1
#
_entry.id   AF-A0A3B9W4R9-F1
#
_cell.length_a   1.000
_cell.length_b   1.000
_cell.length_c   1.000
_cell.angle_alpha   90.00
_cell.angle_beta   90.00
_cell.angle_gamma   90.00
#
_symmetry.space_group_name_H-M   'P 1'
#
loop_
_entity.id
_entity.type
_entity.pdbx_description
1 polymer ?
#
loop_
_entity_poly.entity_id
_entity_poly.type
_entity_poly.pdbx_seq_one_letter_code
_entity_poly.pdbx_strand_id
1 'polypeptide(L)'
;MNQPWNGHDTQVLVVAAIGIAIVVLLIVWAKMHAFLALSIGALFVGIASGIALDKVTTSYENGVGGVLGYVGVLIALGAMLGKLLADSGGADKIVDTLLHGRPATLPWKMALIAGIIGIPMFFEIGLVLLIPVVMLAVHRSKGPAMLLGIPALAGLSVLHGFIPPHPGPLAAIGILHANVGVTLAFGLLIAVPSVIIAGPLFGRFAARMVPIGAAGAGLAVTVGSSGAVGSDNDGSGGNPQTSEPQDQGTQAASLRRDAPLGKAQDPEATHSPSFTWTLITLLSPLVLMLIKAGADIWMDKGDALRPLLDFIGDPV
;
A
#
# COMPACT_ATOMS: atom_id res chain seq x y z
N MET A 1 19.79 33.82 6.95
CA MET A 1 20.34 34.48 5.75
C MET A 1 19.27 34.35 4.67
N ASN A 2 18.44 35.39 4.49
CA ASN A 2 17.41 35.39 3.45
C ASN A 2 17.96 36.23 2.30
N GLN A 3 18.61 35.58 1.34
CA GLN A 3 18.92 36.24 0.07
C GLN A 3 17.58 36.68 -0.57
N PRO A 4 17.48 37.89 -1.12
CA PRO A 4 16.28 38.32 -1.81
C PRO A 4 16.07 37.45 -3.05
N TRP A 5 14.83 37.02 -3.26
CA TRP A 5 14.38 36.26 -4.42
C TRP A 5 14.92 36.85 -5.73
N ASN A 6 15.56 36.03 -6.56
CA ASN A 6 16.15 36.44 -7.82
C ASN A 6 15.45 35.78 -9.04
N GLY A 7 15.76 36.25 -10.25
CA GLY A 7 15.27 35.68 -11.51
C GLY A 7 15.66 34.21 -11.70
N HIS A 8 16.80 33.78 -11.14
CA HIS A 8 17.22 32.39 -11.14
C HIS A 8 16.28 31.48 -10.31
N ASP A 9 15.83 31.93 -9.14
CA ASP A 9 14.89 31.17 -8.31
C ASP A 9 13.57 30.94 -9.06
N THR A 10 13.11 31.99 -9.76
CA THR A 10 11.92 31.92 -10.62
C THR A 10 12.13 30.92 -11.76
N GLN A 11 13.31 30.95 -12.40
CA GLN A 11 13.66 30.02 -13.48
C GLN A 11 13.62 28.57 -12.99
N VAL A 12 14.25 28.25 -11.87
CA VAL A 12 14.31 26.87 -11.34
C VAL A 12 12.91 26.38 -10.96
N LEU A 13 12.05 27.22 -10.38
CA LEU A 13 10.67 26.85 -10.07
C LEU A 13 9.82 26.61 -11.32
N VAL A 14 9.98 27.44 -12.36
CA VAL A 14 9.29 27.24 -13.65
C VAL A 14 9.77 25.96 -14.31
N VAL A 15 11.08 25.71 -14.33
CA VAL A 15 11.67 24.47 -14.87
C VAL A 15 11.17 23.25 -14.09
N ALA A 16 11.07 23.32 -12.76
CA ALA A 16 10.52 22.24 -11.94
C ALA A 16 9.05 21.98 -12.27
N ALA A 17 8.22 23.03 -12.42
CA ALA A 17 6.82 22.88 -12.80
C ALA A 17 6.67 22.23 -14.19
N ILE A 18 7.51 22.63 -15.16
CA ILE A 18 7.56 21.99 -16.49
C ILE A 18 8.02 20.54 -16.38
N GLY A 19 9.03 20.24 -15.55
CA GLY A 19 9.49 18.88 -15.29
C GLY A 19 8.39 17.98 -14.75
N ILE A 20 7.59 18.46 -13.79
CA ILE A 20 6.41 17.75 -13.27
C ILE A 20 5.38 17.53 -14.39
N ALA A 21 5.10 18.56 -15.19
CA ALA A 21 4.17 18.44 -16.31
C ALA A 21 4.63 17.39 -17.34
N ILE A 22 5.94 17.34 -17.65
CA ILE A 22 6.56 16.33 -18.50
C ILE A 22 6.32 14.94 -17.90
N VAL A 23 6.67 14.72 -16.63
CA VAL A 23 6.47 13.42 -15.96
C VAL A 23 5.01 12.98 -16.04
N VAL A 24 4.07 13.87 -15.70
CA VAL A 24 2.63 13.57 -15.74
C VAL A 24 2.18 13.24 -17.15
N LEU A 25 2.60 13.99 -18.17
CA LEU A 25 2.21 13.75 -19.56
C LEU A 25 2.79 12.43 -20.10
N LEU A 26 4.03 12.11 -19.73
CA LEU A 26 4.70 10.86 -20.09
C LEU A 26 4.01 9.65 -19.46
N ILE A 27 3.58 9.75 -18.20
CA ILE A 27 2.90 8.66 -17.49
C ILE A 27 1.44 8.51 -17.95
N VAL A 28 0.67 9.60 -17.96
CA VAL A 28 -0.78 9.55 -18.19
C VAL A 28 -1.12 9.38 -19.67
N TRP A 29 -0.43 10.13 -20.54
CA TRP A 29 -0.76 10.19 -21.96
C TRP A 29 0.09 9.23 -22.78
N ALA A 30 1.41 9.28 -22.63
CA ALA A 30 2.31 8.38 -23.34
C ALA A 30 2.37 6.96 -22.73
N LYS A 31 1.72 6.75 -21.57
CA LYS A 31 1.66 5.46 -20.85
C LYS A 31 3.04 4.84 -20.61
N MET A 32 4.06 5.69 -20.45
CA MET A 32 5.41 5.24 -20.22
C MET A 32 5.59 4.80 -18.77
N HIS A 33 6.41 3.76 -18.56
CA HIS A 33 6.73 3.27 -17.23
C HIS A 33 7.28 4.41 -16.34
N ALA A 34 6.81 4.49 -15.09
CA ALA A 34 7.11 5.60 -14.19
C ALA A 34 8.62 5.84 -14.00
N PHE A 35 9.40 4.76 -13.92
CA PHE A 35 10.88 4.85 -13.85
C PHE A 35 11.46 5.66 -15.02
N LEU A 36 11.11 5.34 -16.26
CA LEU A 36 11.62 6.04 -17.45
C LEU A 36 11.13 7.48 -17.50
N ALA A 37 9.87 7.73 -17.13
CA ALA A 37 9.31 9.06 -17.09
C ALA A 37 10.03 9.97 -16.07
N LEU A 38 10.29 9.45 -14.87
CA LEU A 38 11.02 10.14 -13.82
C LEU A 38 12.48 10.39 -14.20
N SER A 39 13.14 9.42 -14.86
CA SER A 39 14.51 9.60 -15.37
C SER A 39 14.58 10.74 -16.39
N ILE A 40 13.67 10.77 -17.37
CA ILE A 40 13.63 11.83 -18.38
C ILE A 40 13.31 13.19 -17.75
N GLY A 41 12.34 13.24 -16.83
CA GLY A 41 12.00 14.45 -16.09
C GLY A 41 13.18 15.00 -15.27
N ALA A 42 13.90 14.12 -14.56
CA ALA A 42 15.07 14.49 -13.77
C ALA A 42 16.22 15.03 -14.63
N LEU A 43 16.51 14.37 -15.76
CA LEU A 43 17.52 14.85 -16.73
C LEU A 43 17.12 16.19 -17.34
N PHE A 44 15.85 16.36 -17.72
CA PHE A 44 15.33 17.64 -18.20
C PHE A 44 15.53 18.75 -17.17
N VAL A 45 15.12 18.53 -15.92
CA VAL A 45 15.28 19.53 -14.85
C VAL A 45 16.75 19.84 -14.60
N GLY A 46 17.63 18.83 -14.59
CA GLY A 46 19.08 19.02 -14.45
C GLY A 46 19.67 19.92 -15.54
N ILE A 47 19.32 19.67 -16.80
CA ILE A 47 19.82 20.46 -17.94
C ILE A 47 19.19 21.86 -17.95
N ALA A 48 17.87 21.95 -17.80
CA ALA A 48 17.13 23.21 -17.92
C ALA A 48 17.33 24.16 -16.71
N SER A 49 17.76 23.64 -15.55
CA SER A 49 18.16 24.45 -14.40
C SER A 49 19.54 25.10 -14.55
N GLY A 50 20.29 24.77 -15.60
CA GLY A 50 21.60 25.37 -15.92
C GLY A 50 22.80 24.65 -15.31
N ILE A 51 22.64 23.40 -14.87
CA ILE A 51 23.76 22.56 -14.44
C ILE A 51 24.62 22.23 -15.68
N ALA A 52 25.95 22.32 -15.53
CA ALA A 52 26.88 21.93 -16.59
C ALA A 52 26.68 20.46 -16.97
N LEU A 53 26.67 20.16 -18.28
CA LEU A 53 26.23 18.86 -18.81
C LEU A 53 27.06 17.68 -18.29
N ASP A 54 28.35 17.91 -18.01
CA ASP A 54 29.29 16.97 -17.40
C ASP A 54 28.93 16.61 -15.94
N LYS A 55 28.20 17.49 -15.23
CA LYS A 55 27.77 17.30 -13.84
C LYS A 55 26.35 16.78 -13.69
N VAL A 56 25.54 16.80 -14.76
CA VAL A 56 24.15 16.33 -14.72
C VAL A 56 24.10 14.84 -14.38
N THR A 57 24.91 14.02 -15.03
CA THR A 57 24.96 12.56 -14.79
C THR A 57 25.36 12.25 -13.36
N THR A 58 26.43 12.87 -12.85
CA THR A 58 26.88 12.67 -11.47
C THR A 58 25.83 13.13 -10.46
N SER A 59 25.10 14.22 -10.73
CA SER A 59 24.02 14.69 -9.85
C SER A 59 22.85 13.71 -9.84
N TYR A 60 22.49 13.16 -11.01
CA TYR A 60 21.47 12.13 -11.13
C TYR A 60 21.87 10.83 -10.40
N GLU A 61 23.09 10.35 -10.60
CA GLU A 61 23.64 9.16 -9.93
C GLU A 61 23.68 9.33 -8.42
N ASN A 62 24.13 10.49 -7.92
CA ASN A 62 24.15 10.78 -6.48
C ASN A 62 22.73 10.84 -5.89
N GLY A 63 21.78 11.45 -6.60
CA GLY A 63 20.38 11.53 -6.15
C GLY A 63 19.74 10.15 -6.09
N VAL A 64 19.80 9.39 -7.18
CA VAL A 64 19.23 8.03 -7.26
C VAL A 64 19.95 7.09 -6.30
N GLY A 65 21.29 7.11 -6.28
CA GLY A 65 22.12 6.26 -5.44
C GLY A 65 21.95 6.53 -3.94
N GLY A 66 21.81 7.80 -3.55
CA GLY A 66 21.52 8.17 -2.15
C GLY A 66 20.17 7.62 -1.68
N VAL A 67 19.13 7.76 -2.51
CA VAL A 67 17.80 7.20 -2.21
C VAL A 67 17.88 5.66 -2.17
N LEU A 68 18.45 5.02 -3.19
CA LEU A 68 18.58 3.56 -3.24
C LEU A 68 19.44 2.99 -2.10
N GLY A 69 20.50 3.69 -1.68
CA GLY A 69 21.32 3.29 -0.54
C GLY A 69 20.53 3.36 0.77
N TYR A 70 19.73 4.40 0.96
CA TYR A 70 18.94 4.59 2.16
C TYR A 70 17.72 3.66 2.26
N VAL A 71 16.99 3.43 1.17
CA VAL A 71 15.76 2.62 1.18
C VAL A 71 15.85 1.26 0.52
N GLY A 72 16.89 0.97 -0.26
CA GLY A 72 16.95 -0.24 -1.07
C GLY A 72 16.86 -1.54 -0.27
N VAL A 73 17.60 -1.64 0.84
CA VAL A 73 17.58 -2.83 1.72
C VAL A 73 16.23 -2.97 2.42
N LEU A 74 15.66 -1.87 2.93
CA LEU A 74 14.34 -1.86 3.57
C LEU A 74 13.24 -2.31 2.61
N ILE A 75 13.27 -1.81 1.37
CA ILE A 75 12.34 -2.21 0.31
C ILE A 75 12.49 -3.69 -0.01
N ALA A 76 13.72 -4.17 -0.19
CA ALA A 76 13.98 -5.56 -0.55
C ALA A 76 13.52 -6.54 0.55
N LEU A 77 13.90 -6.29 1.80
CA LEU A 77 13.51 -7.12 2.94
C LEU A 77 12.01 -7.01 3.22
N GLY A 78 11.43 -5.81 3.14
CA GLY A 78 10.00 -5.57 3.32
C GLY A 78 9.16 -6.29 2.27
N ALA A 79 9.59 -6.27 1.00
CA ALA A 79 8.94 -7.01 -0.08
C ALA A 79 9.03 -8.52 0.12
N MET A 80 10.20 -9.05 0.54
CA MET A 80 10.38 -10.46 0.84
C MET A 80 9.47 -10.91 2.01
N LEU A 81 9.50 -10.19 3.14
CA LEU A 81 8.67 -10.49 4.30
C LEU A 81 7.17 -10.36 3.99
N GLY A 82 6.78 -9.32 3.25
CA GLY A 82 5.40 -9.12 2.79
C GLY A 82 4.91 -10.26 1.91
N LYS A 83 5.75 -10.74 0.98
CA LYS A 83 5.42 -11.89 0.12
C LYS A 83 5.32 -13.18 0.92
N LEU A 84 6.29 -13.47 1.81
CA LEU A 84 6.24 -14.64 2.70
C LEU A 84 5.00 -14.62 3.61
N LEU A 85 4.58 -13.45 4.06
CA LEU A 85 3.36 -13.30 4.86
C LEU A 85 2.09 -13.58 4.05
N ALA A 86 2.01 -13.04 2.83
CA ALA A 86 0.88 -13.27 1.93
C ALA A 86 0.79 -14.76 1.55
N ASP A 87 1.92 -15.37 1.23
CA ASP A 87 2.01 -16.78 0.81
C ASP A 87 1.74 -17.76 1.94
N SER A 88 2.15 -17.43 3.17
CA SER A 88 1.91 -18.27 4.36
C SER A 88 0.46 -18.25 4.86
N GLY A 89 -0.40 -17.40 4.28
CA GLY A 89 -1.77 -17.17 4.79
C GLY A 89 -1.80 -16.50 6.17
N GLY A 90 -0.68 -15.95 6.64
CA GLY A 90 -0.62 -15.26 7.94
C GLY A 90 -1.50 -14.00 7.97
N ALA A 91 -1.61 -13.30 6.83
CA ALA A 91 -2.52 -12.18 6.67
C ALA A 91 -4.00 -12.57 6.79
N ASP A 92 -4.41 -13.70 6.20
CA ASP A 92 -5.78 -14.20 6.30
C ASP A 92 -6.15 -14.54 7.75
N LYS A 93 -5.19 -15.08 8.51
CA LYS A 93 -5.38 -15.40 9.93
C LYS A 93 -5.51 -14.15 10.81
N ILE A 94 -4.75 -13.09 10.49
CA ILE A 94 -4.91 -11.75 11.12
C ILE A 94 -6.33 -11.25 10.88
N VAL A 95 -6.79 -11.33 9.64
CA VAL A 95 -8.12 -10.88 9.23
C VAL A 95 -9.22 -11.65 9.94
N ASP A 96 -9.18 -12.98 9.89
CA ASP A 96 -10.19 -13.82 10.50
C ASP A 96 -10.25 -13.58 12.01
N THR A 97 -9.11 -13.51 12.69
CA THR A 97 -9.05 -13.26 14.13
C THR A 97 -9.64 -11.90 14.49
N LEU A 98 -9.26 -10.82 13.79
CA LEU A 98 -9.78 -9.48 14.09
C LEU A 98 -11.25 -9.28 13.69
N LEU A 99 -11.76 -10.01 12.69
CA LEU A 99 -13.17 -9.94 12.29
C LEU A 99 -14.13 -10.54 13.33
N HIS A 100 -13.67 -11.38 14.26
CA HIS A 100 -14.52 -11.92 15.33
C HIS A 100 -15.07 -10.83 16.26
N GLY A 101 -16.40 -10.75 16.42
CA GLY A 101 -17.05 -9.85 17.37
C GLY A 101 -18.26 -9.11 16.80
N ARG A 102 -18.57 -7.93 17.36
CA ARG A 102 -19.80 -7.18 17.05
C ARG A 102 -19.78 -6.53 15.66
N PRO A 103 -20.84 -6.64 14.85
CA PRO A 103 -20.94 -6.02 13.52
C PRO A 103 -20.77 -4.50 13.50
N ALA A 104 -21.13 -3.80 14.58
CA ALA A 104 -20.99 -2.35 14.68
C ALA A 104 -19.52 -1.87 14.69
N THR A 105 -18.59 -2.75 15.09
CA THR A 105 -17.15 -2.45 15.15
C THR A 105 -16.40 -2.79 13.85
N LEU A 106 -17.09 -3.43 12.90
CA LEU A 106 -16.47 -3.97 11.70
C LEU A 106 -15.75 -2.89 10.85
N PRO A 107 -16.32 -1.70 10.59
CA PRO A 107 -15.62 -0.63 9.85
C PRO A 107 -14.31 -0.19 10.52
N TRP A 108 -14.29 -0.13 11.85
CA TRP A 108 -13.11 0.25 12.62
C TRP A 108 -12.03 -0.82 12.55
N LYS A 109 -12.44 -2.09 12.63
CA LYS A 109 -11.55 -3.24 12.48
C LYS A 109 -10.94 -3.29 11.09
N MET A 110 -11.72 -3.01 10.04
CA MET A 110 -11.20 -2.97 8.67
C MET A 110 -10.13 -1.89 8.50
N ALA A 111 -10.37 -0.69 9.04
CA ALA A 111 -9.36 0.37 9.03
C ALA A 111 -8.09 -0.03 9.80
N LEU A 112 -8.23 -0.66 10.96
CA LEU A 112 -7.11 -1.11 11.77
C LEU A 112 -6.29 -2.21 11.07
N ILE A 113 -6.95 -3.25 10.55
CA ILE A 113 -6.29 -4.35 9.83
C ILE A 113 -5.53 -3.80 8.63
N ALA A 114 -6.18 -2.96 7.82
CA ALA A 114 -5.57 -2.38 6.64
C ALA A 114 -4.41 -1.43 6.97
N GLY A 115 -4.52 -0.66 8.06
CA GLY A 115 -3.42 0.17 8.55
C GLY A 115 -2.22 -0.66 9.01
N ILE A 116 -2.45 -1.75 9.73
CA ILE A 116 -1.38 -2.68 10.17
C ILE A 116 -0.69 -3.32 8.96
N ILE A 117 -1.47 -3.80 7.98
CA ILE A 117 -0.96 -4.37 6.73
C ILE A 117 -0.21 -3.33 5.91
N GLY A 118 -0.66 -2.07 5.94
CA GLY A 118 -0.07 -0.97 5.17
C GLY A 118 1.23 -0.41 5.70
N ILE A 119 1.62 -0.69 6.94
CA ILE A 119 2.92 -0.26 7.49
C ILE A 119 4.10 -0.96 6.78
N PRO A 120 4.07 -2.29 6.58
CA PRO A 120 5.17 -3.03 5.93
C PRO A 120 4.94 -3.35 4.45
N MET A 121 3.69 -3.40 3.97
CA MET A 121 3.40 -3.77 2.59
C MET A 121 3.28 -2.55 1.68
N PHE A 122 3.82 -2.66 0.45
CA PHE A 122 3.54 -1.69 -0.60
C PHE A 122 2.04 -1.53 -0.82
N PHE A 123 1.62 -0.30 -1.15
CA PHE A 123 0.21 0.02 -1.35
C PHE A 123 -0.45 -0.92 -2.36
N GLU A 124 0.20 -1.20 -3.49
CA GLU A 124 -0.39 -2.07 -4.51
C GLU A 124 -0.61 -3.51 -4.00
N ILE A 125 0.35 -4.06 -3.25
CA ILE A 125 0.27 -5.43 -2.72
C ILE A 125 -0.75 -5.49 -1.57
N GLY A 126 -0.73 -4.50 -0.67
CA GLY A 126 -1.69 -4.40 0.42
C GLY A 126 -3.13 -4.27 -0.08
N LEU A 127 -3.36 -3.53 -1.18
CA LEU A 127 -4.67 -3.41 -1.81
C LEU A 127 -5.17 -4.76 -2.34
N VAL A 128 -4.32 -5.49 -3.07
CA VAL A 128 -4.66 -6.80 -3.65
C VAL A 128 -5.03 -7.80 -2.55
N LEU A 129 -4.31 -7.79 -1.43
CA LEU A 129 -4.60 -8.62 -0.26
C LEU A 129 -5.90 -8.21 0.47
N LEU A 130 -6.18 -6.90 0.54
CA LEU A 130 -7.36 -6.39 1.24
C LEU A 130 -8.67 -6.61 0.48
N ILE A 131 -8.65 -6.70 -0.84
CA ILE A 131 -9.87 -6.97 -1.63
C ILE A 131 -10.60 -8.26 -1.17
N PRO A 132 -9.98 -9.45 -1.19
CA PRO A 132 -10.65 -10.68 -0.78
C PRO A 132 -11.09 -10.64 0.69
N VAL A 133 -10.30 -10.00 1.55
CA VAL A 133 -10.60 -9.76 2.97
C VAL A 133 -11.86 -8.92 3.16
N VAL A 134 -11.95 -7.79 2.46
CA VAL A 134 -13.11 -6.89 2.50
C VAL A 134 -14.34 -7.63 2.00
N MET A 135 -14.20 -8.39 0.92
CA MET A 135 -15.29 -9.17 0.34
C MET A 135 -15.79 -10.25 1.29
N LEU A 136 -14.90 -10.99 1.95
CA LEU A 136 -15.26 -11.98 2.95
C LEU A 136 -16.02 -11.33 4.12
N ALA A 137 -15.54 -10.19 4.62
CA ALA A 137 -16.21 -9.44 5.68
C ALA A 137 -17.61 -8.94 5.24
N VAL A 138 -17.76 -8.52 3.99
CA VAL A 138 -19.04 -8.12 3.39
C VAL A 138 -20.01 -9.29 3.32
N HIS A 139 -19.55 -10.46 2.84
CA HIS A 139 -20.36 -11.67 2.74
C HIS A 139 -20.81 -12.18 4.12
N ARG A 140 -19.93 -12.15 5.13
CA ARG A 140 -20.25 -12.59 6.50
C ARG A 140 -21.18 -11.61 7.23
N SER A 141 -20.95 -10.30 7.05
CA SER A 141 -21.76 -9.27 7.72
C SER A 141 -23.08 -8.97 7.02
N LYS A 142 -23.23 -9.38 5.75
CA LYS A 142 -24.33 -9.00 4.84
C LYS A 142 -24.50 -7.47 4.71
N GLY A 143 -23.45 -6.72 5.02
CA GLY A 143 -23.43 -5.25 4.97
C GLY A 143 -23.06 -4.71 3.59
N PRO A 144 -23.21 -3.39 3.37
CA PRO A 144 -22.77 -2.74 2.13
C PRO A 144 -21.25 -2.75 2.00
N ALA A 145 -20.73 -3.02 0.81
CA ALA A 145 -19.29 -3.15 0.58
C ALA A 145 -18.52 -1.86 0.87
N MET A 146 -19.11 -0.72 0.55
CA MET A 146 -18.49 0.58 0.77
C MET A 146 -18.26 0.91 2.26
N LEU A 147 -19.09 0.36 3.15
CA LEU A 147 -18.96 0.55 4.60
C LEU A 147 -17.74 -0.18 5.18
N LEU A 148 -17.20 -1.17 4.48
CA LEU A 148 -16.04 -1.97 4.88
C LEU A 148 -14.80 -1.66 4.03
N GLY A 149 -15.00 -1.42 2.73
CA GLY A 149 -13.93 -1.09 1.79
C GLY A 149 -13.32 0.29 2.02
N ILE A 150 -14.14 1.33 2.22
CA ILE A 150 -13.61 2.70 2.44
C ILE A 150 -12.72 2.78 3.68
N PRO A 151 -13.13 2.24 4.86
CA PRO A 151 -12.24 2.20 6.02
C PRO A 151 -10.95 1.43 5.78
N ALA A 152 -11.00 0.29 5.07
CA ALA A 152 -9.81 -0.47 4.72
C ALA A 152 -8.86 0.36 3.83
N LEU A 153 -9.37 0.96 2.76
CA LEU A 153 -8.58 1.81 1.86
C LEU A 153 -7.98 3.02 2.58
N ALA A 154 -8.75 3.67 3.46
CA ALA A 154 -8.25 4.78 4.26
C ALA A 154 -7.12 4.35 5.19
N GLY A 155 -7.26 3.22 5.87
CA GLY A 155 -6.20 2.64 6.71
C GLY A 155 -4.93 2.37 5.89
N LEU A 156 -5.05 1.66 4.78
CA LEU A 156 -3.92 1.35 3.91
C LEU A 156 -3.26 2.62 3.35
N SER A 157 -4.02 3.52 2.73
CA SER A 157 -3.49 4.72 2.07
C SER A 157 -2.84 5.70 3.03
N VAL A 158 -3.47 6.00 4.16
CA VAL A 158 -2.94 7.00 5.11
C VAL A 158 -1.64 6.49 5.73
N LEU A 159 -1.61 5.24 6.17
CA LEU A 159 -0.41 4.67 6.79
C LEU A 159 0.73 4.52 5.77
N HIS A 160 0.41 4.16 4.51
CA HIS A 160 1.38 4.13 3.43
C HIS A 160 2.00 5.51 3.14
N GLY A 161 1.18 6.56 3.14
CA GLY A 161 1.63 7.89 2.76
C GLY A 161 2.24 8.73 3.89
N PHE A 162 1.88 8.48 5.15
CA PHE A 162 2.24 9.38 6.27
C PHE A 162 3.39 8.85 7.11
N ILE A 163 3.73 7.56 6.99
CA ILE A 163 4.62 6.89 7.94
C ILE A 163 5.86 6.29 7.23
N PRO A 164 7.08 6.63 7.67
CA PRO A 164 8.29 5.86 7.38
C PRO A 164 8.13 4.37 7.78
N PRO A 165 8.62 3.38 7.02
CA PRO A 165 9.75 3.45 6.08
C PRO A 165 9.35 3.51 4.58
N HIS A 166 8.17 4.04 4.24
CA HIS A 166 7.78 4.08 2.83
C HIS A 166 8.71 4.97 1.99
N PRO A 167 9.02 4.59 0.74
CA PRO A 167 10.01 5.30 -0.06
C PRO A 167 9.68 6.79 -0.29
N GLY A 168 8.40 7.13 -0.43
CA GLY A 168 7.95 8.53 -0.56
C GLY A 168 8.29 9.37 0.68
N PRO A 169 7.74 9.04 1.86
CA PRO A 169 8.09 9.70 3.13
C PRO A 169 9.60 9.71 3.42
N LEU A 170 10.29 8.59 3.19
CA LEU A 170 11.74 8.49 3.43
C LEU A 170 12.56 9.36 2.47
N ALA A 171 12.19 9.46 1.20
CA ALA A 171 12.84 10.36 0.26
C ALA A 171 12.64 11.82 0.66
N ALA A 172 11.44 12.20 1.09
CA ALA A 172 11.17 13.55 1.58
C ALA A 172 12.01 13.88 2.83
N ILE A 173 12.12 12.94 3.77
CA ILE A 173 12.97 13.08 4.96
C ILE A 173 14.44 13.26 4.57
N GLY A 174 14.94 12.44 3.65
CA GLY A 174 16.31 12.51 3.15
C GLY A 174 16.64 13.84 2.48
N ILE A 175 15.73 14.34 1.62
CA ILE A 175 15.90 15.62 0.90
C ILE A 175 15.85 16.82 1.86
N LEU A 176 14.95 16.78 2.84
CA LEU A 176 14.78 17.87 3.80
C LEU A 176 15.75 17.80 4.99
N HIS A 177 16.61 16.77 5.03
CA HIS A 177 17.47 16.45 6.17
C HIS A 177 16.69 16.41 7.50
N ALA A 178 15.46 15.91 7.46
CA ALA A 178 14.59 15.83 8.63
C ALA A 178 14.96 14.62 9.51
N ASN A 179 14.63 14.69 10.80
CA ASN A 179 14.80 13.53 11.68
C ASN A 179 13.67 12.52 11.42
N VAL A 180 14.05 11.27 11.16
CA VAL A 180 13.12 10.17 10.84
C VAL A 180 12.16 9.90 11.99
N GLY A 181 12.66 9.87 13.23
CA GLY A 181 11.87 9.58 14.42
C GLY A 181 10.83 10.64 14.72
N VAL A 182 11.20 11.92 14.62
CA VAL A 182 10.27 13.04 14.78
C VAL A 182 9.21 13.03 13.67
N THR A 183 9.63 12.79 12.42
CA THR A 183 8.70 12.70 11.28
C THR A 183 7.73 11.52 11.43
N LEU A 184 8.21 10.37 11.92
CA LEU A 184 7.40 9.21 12.25
C LEU A 184 6.38 9.53 13.35
N ALA A 185 6.81 10.21 14.42
CA ALA A 185 5.92 10.57 15.53
C ALA A 185 4.79 11.51 15.07
N PHE A 186 5.11 12.56 14.32
CA PHE A 186 4.09 13.44 13.73
C PHE A 186 3.24 12.73 12.69
N GLY A 187 3.84 11.88 11.86
CA GLY A 187 3.15 11.07 10.86
C GLY A 187 2.09 10.18 11.50
N LEU A 188 2.44 9.45 12.57
CA LEU A 188 1.49 8.61 13.31
C LEU A 188 0.42 9.44 14.02
N LEU A 189 0.81 10.56 14.64
CA LEU A 189 -0.11 11.48 15.31
C LEU A 189 -1.19 12.02 14.36
N ILE A 190 -0.82 12.34 13.12
CA ILE A 190 -1.73 12.86 12.09
C ILE A 190 -2.44 11.72 11.34
N ALA A 191 -1.83 10.54 11.23
CA ALA A 191 -2.44 9.38 10.58
C ALA A 191 -3.69 8.90 11.32
N VAL A 192 -3.66 8.84 12.66
CA VAL A 192 -4.82 8.39 13.45
C VAL A 192 -6.09 9.20 13.17
N PRO A 193 -6.12 10.54 13.33
CA PRO A 193 -7.31 11.32 13.03
C PRO A 193 -7.69 11.25 11.54
N SER A 194 -6.70 11.16 10.64
CA SER A 194 -6.96 11.05 9.20
C SER A 194 -7.66 9.74 8.84
N VAL A 195 -7.22 8.60 9.38
CA VAL A 195 -7.88 7.29 9.20
C VAL A 195 -9.28 7.30 9.80
N ILE A 196 -9.47 7.90 10.98
CA ILE A 196 -10.78 7.96 11.62
C ILE A 196 -11.77 8.72 10.74
N ILE A 197 -11.38 9.90 10.25
CA ILE A 197 -12.22 10.78 9.44
C ILE A 197 -12.47 10.17 8.06
N ALA A 198 -11.40 9.83 7.32
CA ALA A 198 -11.48 9.32 5.95
C ALA A 198 -11.99 7.88 5.86
N GLY A 199 -11.87 7.10 6.93
CA GLY A 199 -12.24 5.70 6.98
C GLY A 199 -13.62 5.46 7.59
N PRO A 200 -13.74 5.06 8.88
CA PRO A 200 -15.02 4.67 9.47
C PRO A 200 -16.11 5.76 9.48
N LEU A 201 -15.75 7.04 9.65
CA LEU A 201 -16.72 8.13 9.65
C LEU A 201 -17.24 8.40 8.24
N PHE A 202 -16.34 8.63 7.29
CA PHE A 202 -16.72 8.85 5.89
C PHE A 202 -17.36 7.60 5.25
N GLY A 203 -16.91 6.40 5.58
CA GLY A 203 -17.49 5.14 5.07
C GLY A 203 -18.98 4.97 5.41
N ARG A 204 -19.43 5.47 6.57
CA ARG A 204 -20.87 5.50 6.91
C ARG A 204 -21.68 6.44 6.03
N PHE A 205 -21.06 7.55 5.61
CA PHE A 205 -21.67 8.52 4.72
C PHE A 205 -21.66 8.02 3.27
N ALA A 206 -20.51 7.52 2.79
CA ALA A 206 -20.33 6.96 1.46
C ALA A 206 -21.27 5.77 1.20
N ALA A 207 -21.48 4.90 2.20
CA ALA A 207 -22.42 3.79 2.10
C ALA A 207 -23.88 4.22 1.88
N ARG A 208 -24.25 5.47 2.21
CA ARG A 208 -25.59 6.02 1.89
C ARG A 208 -25.69 6.50 0.45
N MET A 209 -24.58 6.90 -0.15
CA MET A 209 -24.54 7.39 -1.54
C MET A 209 -24.52 6.26 -2.56
N VAL A 210 -23.91 5.13 -2.20
CA VAL A 210 -23.72 4.00 -3.11
C VAL A 210 -24.08 2.70 -2.39
N PRO A 211 -25.36 2.28 -2.44
CA PRO A 211 -25.83 1.06 -1.78
C PRO A 211 -25.49 -0.19 -2.62
N ILE A 212 -24.20 -0.47 -2.78
CA ILE A 212 -23.76 -1.76 -3.35
C ILE A 212 -23.77 -2.79 -2.23
N GLY A 213 -24.80 -3.64 -2.22
CA GLY A 213 -24.89 -4.80 -1.33
C GLY A 213 -23.92 -5.93 -1.72
N ALA A 214 -23.85 -6.97 -0.89
CA ALA A 214 -22.95 -8.12 -1.08
C ALA A 214 -23.04 -8.79 -2.47
N ALA A 215 -24.23 -8.79 -3.10
CA ALA A 215 -24.43 -9.35 -4.44
C ALA A 215 -23.76 -8.53 -5.56
N GLY A 216 -23.75 -7.19 -5.46
CA GLY A 216 -23.11 -6.32 -6.44
C GLY A 216 -21.60 -6.24 -6.28
N ALA A 217 -21.10 -6.41 -5.06
CA ALA A 217 -19.67 -6.42 -4.77
C ALA A 217 -18.98 -7.70 -5.28
N GLY A 218 -19.67 -8.85 -5.21
CA GLY A 218 -19.16 -10.12 -5.76
C GLY A 218 -18.94 -10.08 -7.28
N LEU A 219 -19.85 -9.42 -8.01
CA LEU A 219 -19.75 -9.23 -9.46
C LEU A 219 -18.57 -8.33 -9.85
N ALA A 220 -18.26 -7.29 -9.07
CA ALA A 220 -17.13 -6.39 -9.35
C ALA A 220 -15.76 -7.08 -9.23
N VAL A 221 -15.63 -8.01 -8.28
CA VAL A 221 -14.38 -8.73 -8.03
C VAL A 221 -14.12 -9.78 -9.10
N THR A 222 -15.16 -10.49 -9.55
CA THR A 222 -15.04 -11.46 -10.65
C THR A 222 -14.72 -10.80 -11.98
N VAL A 223 -15.23 -9.59 -12.22
CA VAL A 223 -14.90 -8.84 -13.44
C VAL A 223 -13.48 -8.25 -13.37
N GLY A 224 -13.02 -7.84 -12.19
CA GLY A 224 -11.66 -7.32 -11.99
C GLY A 224 -10.56 -8.39 -12.08
N SER A 225 -10.81 -9.62 -11.63
CA SER A 225 -9.84 -10.73 -11.73
C SER A 225 -9.76 -11.35 -13.13
N SER A 226 -10.83 -11.26 -13.92
CA SER A 226 -10.83 -11.72 -15.32
C SER A 226 -10.13 -10.77 -16.30
N GLY A 227 -9.77 -9.54 -15.88
CA GLY A 227 -9.06 -8.57 -16.73
C GLY A 227 -7.53 -8.71 -16.76
N ALA A 228 -6.94 -9.63 -15.98
CA ALA A 228 -5.49 -9.78 -15.84
C ALA A 228 -4.91 -11.07 -16.46
N VAL A 229 -5.72 -11.86 -17.16
CA VAL A 229 -5.24 -13.02 -17.94
C VAL A 229 -5.55 -12.76 -19.41
N GLY A 230 -4.51 -12.38 -20.15
CA GLY A 230 -4.58 -12.19 -21.59
C GLY A 230 -4.66 -13.52 -22.34
N SER A 231 -5.62 -13.57 -23.26
CA SER A 231 -5.56 -14.11 -24.62
C SER A 231 -4.89 -15.48 -24.81
N ASP A 232 -5.70 -16.50 -25.14
CA ASP A 232 -5.35 -17.46 -26.19
C ASP A 232 -6.57 -17.75 -27.06
N ASN A 233 -6.30 -17.74 -28.36
CA ASN A 233 -7.20 -17.83 -29.49
C ASN A 233 -7.28 -19.29 -29.93
N ASP A 234 -8.47 -19.83 -30.20
CA ASP A 234 -8.59 -20.88 -31.22
C ASP A 234 -9.99 -20.93 -31.80
N GLY A 235 -10.05 -20.67 -33.11
CA GLY A 235 -11.22 -20.91 -33.93
C GLY A 235 -11.23 -22.34 -34.44
N SER A 236 -12.36 -23.02 -34.30
CA SER A 236 -12.79 -24.08 -35.23
C SER A 236 -14.30 -24.29 -35.11
N GLY A 237 -14.96 -24.33 -36.25
CA GLY A 237 -16.42 -24.27 -36.39
C GLY A 237 -17.17 -25.57 -36.12
N GLY A 238 -18.50 -25.46 -36.06
CA GLY A 238 -19.40 -26.61 -36.02
C GLY A 238 -20.82 -26.30 -35.53
N ASN A 239 -21.66 -25.81 -36.45
CA ASN A 239 -23.13 -25.82 -36.59
C ASN A 239 -24.08 -26.03 -35.36
N PRO A 240 -25.21 -25.29 -35.28
CA PRO A 240 -26.19 -25.41 -34.21
C PRO A 240 -27.26 -26.49 -34.52
N GLN A 241 -27.54 -27.37 -33.57
CA GLN A 241 -28.76 -28.19 -33.60
C GLN A 241 -29.49 -28.16 -32.25
N THR A 242 -30.77 -27.85 -32.41
CA THR A 242 -31.89 -27.80 -31.48
C THR A 242 -32.20 -29.15 -30.83
N SER A 243 -32.47 -29.17 -29.53
CA SER A 243 -33.39 -30.13 -28.90
C SER A 243 -33.95 -29.53 -27.59
N GLU A 244 -35.26 -29.66 -27.45
CA GLU A 244 -36.20 -29.10 -26.47
C GLU A 244 -36.03 -29.61 -25.01
N PRO A 245 -36.76 -29.04 -24.02
CA PRO A 245 -36.30 -28.84 -22.66
C PRO A 245 -36.52 -30.07 -21.76
N GLN A 246 -35.47 -30.54 -21.10
CA GLN A 246 -35.57 -31.51 -20.01
C GLN A 246 -35.51 -30.83 -18.65
N ASP A 247 -36.60 -31.04 -17.93
CA ASP A 247 -36.87 -30.82 -16.52
C ASP A 247 -35.62 -31.04 -15.62
N GLN A 248 -34.96 -29.93 -15.27
CA GLN A 248 -33.90 -29.88 -14.24
C GLN A 248 -34.22 -28.82 -13.18
N GLY A 249 -35.50 -28.70 -12.81
CA GLY A 249 -35.82 -28.27 -11.46
C GLY A 249 -35.32 -29.34 -10.49
N THR A 250 -34.39 -28.99 -9.59
CA THR A 250 -33.96 -29.75 -8.38
C THR A 250 -32.51 -30.25 -8.31
N GLN A 251 -31.66 -30.09 -9.34
CA GLN A 251 -30.23 -30.51 -9.23
C GLN A 251 -29.16 -29.39 -9.24
N ALA A 252 -29.55 -28.12 -9.36
CA ALA A 252 -28.61 -26.99 -9.23
C ALA A 252 -28.31 -26.56 -7.77
N ALA A 253 -28.94 -27.20 -6.76
CA ALA A 253 -28.90 -26.74 -5.36
C ALA A 253 -27.97 -27.54 -4.42
N SER A 254 -27.19 -28.50 -4.93
CA SER A 254 -26.40 -29.42 -4.09
C SER A 254 -24.88 -29.46 -4.37
N LEU A 255 -24.34 -28.70 -5.33
CA LEU A 255 -22.90 -28.77 -5.69
C LEU A 255 -22.06 -27.52 -5.38
N ARG A 256 -22.48 -26.68 -4.42
CA ARG A 256 -21.67 -25.52 -3.97
C ARG A 256 -21.79 -25.23 -2.47
N ARG A 257 -21.92 -26.27 -1.64
CA ARG A 257 -22.06 -26.07 -0.18
C ARG A 257 -20.77 -26.18 0.62
N ASP A 258 -19.70 -26.76 0.08
CA ASP A 258 -18.49 -27.06 0.88
C ASP A 258 -17.19 -26.74 0.14
N ALA A 259 -17.00 -25.49 -0.30
CA ALA A 259 -15.67 -25.00 -0.62
C ALA A 259 -15.13 -24.23 0.60
N PRO A 260 -14.26 -24.83 1.44
CA PRO A 260 -13.56 -24.07 2.47
C PRO A 260 -12.57 -23.13 1.79
N LEU A 261 -13.00 -21.88 1.54
CA LEU A 261 -12.26 -20.87 0.78
C LEU A 261 -11.79 -19.75 1.71
N GLY A 262 -10.54 -19.94 2.12
CA GLY A 262 -9.67 -19.09 2.93
C GLY A 262 -8.35 -19.81 3.12
N LYS A 263 -7.89 -20.51 2.08
CA LYS A 263 -6.57 -21.15 2.05
C LYS A 263 -5.61 -20.18 1.40
N ALA A 264 -4.37 -20.21 1.88
CA ALA A 264 -3.24 -19.50 1.32
C ALA A 264 -3.30 -19.46 -0.21
N GLN A 265 -2.79 -18.39 -0.82
CA GLN A 265 -2.61 -18.34 -2.28
C GLN A 265 -1.78 -19.52 -2.80
N ASP A 266 -1.11 -20.25 -1.91
CA ASP A 266 -0.46 -21.53 -2.18
C ASP A 266 -1.21 -22.74 -1.51
N PRO A 267 -1.76 -23.69 -2.28
CA PRO A 267 -2.49 -24.85 -1.74
C PRO A 267 -1.63 -25.82 -0.90
N GLU A 268 -0.30 -25.68 -0.86
CA GLU A 268 0.64 -26.49 -0.07
C GLU A 268 1.03 -25.89 1.30
N ALA A 269 0.49 -24.74 1.70
CA ALA A 269 0.82 -24.12 2.99
C ALA A 269 0.37 -25.00 4.19
N THR A 270 1.31 -25.75 4.79
CA THR A 270 1.06 -26.72 5.86
C THR A 270 1.03 -26.12 7.27
N HIS A 271 1.60 -24.94 7.48
CA HIS A 271 1.62 -24.27 8.80
C HIS A 271 1.43 -22.75 8.67
N SER A 272 0.26 -22.25 9.10
CA SER A 272 0.03 -20.81 9.28
C SER A 272 0.72 -20.33 10.57
N PRO A 273 1.54 -19.27 10.56
CA PRO A 273 2.11 -18.71 11.77
C PRO A 273 1.01 -18.20 12.73
N SER A 274 1.27 -18.25 14.04
CA SER A 274 0.30 -17.74 15.03
C SER A 274 0.16 -16.23 14.93
N PHE A 275 -1.05 -15.70 15.13
CA PHE A 275 -1.38 -14.27 15.05
C PHE A 275 -0.35 -13.35 15.72
N THR A 276 0.04 -13.68 16.96
CA THR A 276 0.97 -12.87 17.75
C THR A 276 2.35 -12.77 17.10
N TRP A 277 2.89 -13.89 16.63
CA TRP A 277 4.18 -13.91 15.94
C TRP A 277 4.14 -13.15 14.61
N THR A 278 3.07 -13.35 13.85
CA THR A 278 2.85 -12.62 12.59
C THR A 278 2.80 -11.10 12.80
N LEU A 279 2.08 -10.65 13.84
CA LEU A 279 1.96 -9.24 14.17
C LEU A 279 3.28 -8.65 14.68
N ILE A 280 4.02 -9.38 15.52
CA ILE A 280 5.34 -8.96 16.00
C ILE A 280 6.32 -8.82 14.85
N THR A 281 6.37 -9.78 13.92
CA THR A 281 7.27 -9.72 12.77
C THR A 281 6.93 -8.55 11.85
N LEU A 282 5.64 -8.27 11.62
CA LEU A 282 5.19 -7.13 10.82
C LEU A 282 5.49 -5.77 11.45
N LEU A 283 5.25 -5.64 12.76
CA LEU A 283 5.40 -4.38 13.47
C LEU A 283 6.82 -4.14 13.99
N SER A 284 7.67 -5.16 13.99
CA SER A 284 9.06 -5.08 14.47
C SER A 284 9.80 -3.86 13.90
N PRO A 285 9.87 -3.64 12.57
CA PRO A 285 10.59 -2.49 12.03
C PRO A 285 10.07 -1.14 12.54
N LEU A 286 8.74 -1.01 12.66
CA LEU A 286 8.10 0.19 13.19
C LEU A 286 8.43 0.39 14.67
N VAL A 287 8.35 -0.68 15.47
CA VAL A 287 8.65 -0.63 16.91
C VAL A 287 10.11 -0.24 17.13
N LEU A 288 11.03 -0.80 16.35
CA LEU A 288 12.46 -0.44 16.39
C LEU A 288 12.66 1.05 16.04
N MET A 289 12.05 1.53 14.96
CA MET A 289 12.11 2.96 14.61
C MET A 289 11.48 3.87 15.68
N LEU A 290 10.39 3.45 16.33
CA LEU A 290 9.77 4.20 17.43
C LEU A 290 10.65 4.23 18.69
N ILE A 291 11.40 3.16 18.96
CA ILE A 291 12.37 3.11 20.06
C ILE A 291 13.48 4.14 19.82
N LYS A 292 14.05 4.20 18.61
CA LYS A 292 15.02 5.24 18.24
C LYS A 292 14.40 6.64 18.28
N ALA A 293 13.18 6.82 17.79
CA ALA A 293 12.47 8.10 17.88
C ALA A 293 12.31 8.58 19.34
N GLY A 294 11.99 7.65 20.25
CA GLY A 294 11.94 7.91 21.68
C GLY A 294 13.31 8.30 22.25
N ALA A 295 14.36 7.57 21.87
CA ALA A 295 15.74 7.91 22.26
C ALA A 295 16.15 9.30 21.78
N ASP A 296 15.77 9.67 20.55
CA ASP A 296 16.04 10.97 19.94
C ASP A 296 15.42 12.15 20.68
N ILE A 297 14.24 11.95 21.26
CA ILE A 297 13.48 13.00 21.94
C ILE A 297 13.84 13.09 23.43
N TRP A 298 14.12 11.96 24.09
CA TRP A 298 14.20 11.90 25.56
C TRP A 298 15.61 11.71 26.12
N MET A 299 16.61 11.35 25.30
CA MET A 299 17.97 11.08 25.78
C MET A 299 18.96 12.16 25.31
N ASP A 300 19.89 12.52 26.19
CA ASP A 300 21.00 13.41 25.87
C ASP A 300 22.09 12.66 25.08
N LYS A 301 22.87 13.39 24.27
CA LYS A 301 23.91 12.81 23.39
C LYS A 301 25.05 12.07 24.13
N GLY A 302 25.10 12.15 25.47
CA GLY A 302 26.13 11.54 26.31
C GLY A 302 25.73 10.22 26.98
N ASP A 303 24.49 9.77 26.83
CA ASP A 303 24.00 8.56 27.50
C ASP A 303 24.59 7.27 26.91
N ALA A 304 25.10 6.39 27.78
CA ALA A 304 25.76 5.13 27.37
C ALA A 304 24.83 4.15 26.62
N LEU A 305 23.52 4.29 26.78
CA LEU A 305 22.51 3.49 26.09
C LEU A 305 22.16 4.05 24.70
N ARG A 306 22.46 5.31 24.40
CA ARG A 306 22.06 5.97 23.16
C ARG A 306 22.63 5.29 21.90
N PRO A 307 23.92 4.90 21.83
CA PRO A 307 24.46 4.21 20.66
C PRO A 307 23.81 2.84 20.41
N LEU A 308 23.37 2.15 21.48
CA LEU A 308 22.68 0.88 21.38
C LEU A 308 21.25 1.07 20.86
N LEU A 309 20.52 2.06 21.35
CA LEU A 309 19.17 2.37 20.87
C LEU A 309 19.19 2.91 19.42
N ASP A 310 20.20 3.72 19.07
CA ASP A 310 20.41 4.19 17.71
C ASP A 310 20.68 3.02 16.77
N PHE A 311 21.56 2.08 17.15
CA PHE A 311 21.85 0.88 16.36
C PHE A 311 20.63 -0.04 16.20
N ILE A 312 19.83 -0.21 17.25
CA ILE A 312 18.64 -1.08 17.23
C ILE A 312 17.50 -0.47 16.40
N GLY A 313 17.34 0.85 16.43
CA GLY A 313 16.25 1.53 15.75
C GLY A 313 16.61 2.21 14.44
N ASP A 314 17.86 2.12 13.98
CA ASP A 314 18.24 2.31 12.58
C ASP A 314 18.20 0.95 11.88
N PRO A 315 17.12 0.61 11.14
CA PRO A 315 17.05 -0.68 10.47
C PRO A 315 18.04 -0.81 9.29
N VAL A 316 18.75 0.27 8.93
CA VAL A 316 19.92 0.32 8.02
C VAL A 316 20.82 1.49 8.41
#